data_AF-V4QWF8-F1
#
_entry.id   AF-V4QWF8-F1
#
_cell.length_a   1.000
_cell.length_b   1.000
_cell.length_c   1.000
_cell.angle_alpha   90.00
_cell.angle_beta   90.00
_cell.angle_gamma   90.00
#
_symmetry.space_group_name_H-M   'P 1'
#
loop_
_entity.id
_entity.type
_entity.pdbx_description
1 polymer ?
#
loop_
_entity_poly.entity_id
_entity_poly.type
_entity_poly.pdbx_seq_one_letter_code
_entity_poly.pdbx_strand_id
1 'polypeptide(L)'
;MAASEKMTGPAGAACPGGLAADAFPHGTVHEAADDLRVAVQSDPEALALWEKLTPLGRNEFICWVEDAKRAATRQRRIVRTCEELKEGKTRPSCWAGCIHRTDKPPSRWQQAVLIDGKRKKAP
;
A
#
# COMPACT_ATOMS: atom_id res chain seq x y z
N MET A 1 44.16 5.76 3.08
CA MET A 1 43.26 6.56 3.93
C MET A 1 41.89 6.47 3.28
N ALA A 2 41.00 5.55 3.67
CA ALA A 2 40.12 5.65 4.85
C ALA A 2 39.40 7.01 4.86
N ALA A 3 38.08 7.14 4.89
CA ALA A 3 36.99 6.18 4.97
C ALA A 3 35.72 6.84 4.45
N SER A 4 34.70 6.01 4.21
CA SER A 4 33.31 6.39 4.00
C SER A 4 32.81 7.46 4.97
N GLU A 5 31.94 8.34 4.49
CA GLU A 5 30.91 8.92 5.34
C GLU A 5 29.53 8.60 4.77
N LYS A 6 28.88 7.70 5.51
CA LYS A 6 27.51 7.27 5.34
C LYS A 6 26.64 8.33 6.01
N MET A 7 25.65 8.88 5.30
CA MET A 7 24.49 9.46 5.98
C MET A 7 23.36 8.44 5.99
N THR A 8 23.11 7.95 7.19
CA THR A 8 22.13 6.96 7.58
C THR A 8 21.04 7.64 8.42
N GLY A 9 19.80 7.58 7.95
CA GLY A 9 18.57 7.66 8.76
C GLY A 9 18.14 9.04 9.29
N PRO A 10 16.87 9.19 9.75
CA PRO A 10 15.99 8.11 10.18
C PRO A 10 14.76 7.88 9.28
N ALA A 11 14.36 6.61 9.27
CA ALA A 11 12.97 6.23 9.10
C ALA A 11 12.17 6.76 10.29
N GLY A 12 11.10 7.49 10.04
CA GLY A 12 10.28 8.08 11.10
C GLY A 12 9.43 9.21 10.57
N ALA A 13 8.54 8.92 9.63
CA ALA A 13 7.44 9.82 9.28
C ALA A 13 6.13 9.05 9.46
N ALA A 14 5.82 8.72 10.71
CA ALA A 14 4.44 8.66 11.13
C ALA A 14 4.05 10.11 11.44
N CYS A 15 3.49 10.81 10.45
CA CYS A 15 2.75 12.02 10.72
C CYS A 15 1.40 11.59 11.32
N PRO A 16 1.05 11.97 12.57
CA PRO A 16 -0.30 11.81 13.06
C PRO A 16 -1.13 12.95 12.47
N GLY A 17 -1.52 12.80 11.21
CA GLY A 17 -2.36 13.75 10.49
C GLY A 17 -3.82 13.37 10.60
N GLY A 18 -4.43 13.63 11.75
CA GLY A 18 -5.88 13.68 11.84
C GLY A 18 -6.43 14.89 11.07
N LEU A 19 -7.61 14.68 10.47
CA LEU A 19 -8.57 15.67 9.96
C LEU A 19 -8.39 16.19 8.52
N ALA A 20 -8.90 15.41 7.56
CA ALA A 20 -9.90 15.87 6.59
C ALA A 20 -10.58 14.63 6.00
N ALA A 21 -11.86 14.44 6.29
CA ALA A 21 -12.68 13.44 5.63
C ALA A 21 -12.95 13.87 4.19
N ASP A 22 -11.95 13.76 3.31
CA ASP A 22 -12.21 13.61 1.90
C ASP A 22 -13.05 12.33 1.75
N ALA A 23 -14.17 12.40 1.06
CA ALA A 23 -15.05 11.25 0.80
C ALA A 23 -14.39 10.24 -0.17
N PHE A 24 -13.08 10.00 -0.07
CA PHE A 24 -12.37 9.00 -0.83
C PHE A 24 -12.65 7.62 -0.23
N PRO A 25 -13.12 6.64 -1.02
CA PRO A 25 -13.43 5.34 -0.48
C PRO A 25 -12.14 4.60 -0.12
N HIS A 26 -12.02 4.24 1.16
CA HIS A 26 -10.87 3.54 1.73
C HIS A 26 -11.04 2.02 1.71
N GLY A 27 -9.99 1.32 2.16
CA GLY A 27 -10.02 -0.11 2.43
C GLY A 27 -10.76 -0.44 3.73
N THR A 28 -10.83 -1.73 4.06
CA THR A 28 -11.42 -2.21 5.32
C THR A 28 -10.51 -1.98 6.53
N VAL A 29 -9.20 -2.20 6.37
CA VAL A 29 -8.21 -2.10 7.44
C VAL A 29 -7.21 -0.98 7.17
N HIS A 30 -6.95 -0.70 5.89
CA HIS A 30 -6.01 0.32 5.45
C HIS A 30 -6.72 1.55 4.87
N GLU A 31 -6.23 2.73 5.26
CA GLU A 31 -6.60 4.01 4.67
C GLU A 31 -5.64 4.36 3.53
N ALA A 32 -6.17 5.00 2.50
CA ALA A 32 -5.36 5.35 1.33
C ALA A 32 -4.55 6.61 1.62
N ALA A 33 -3.23 6.52 1.51
CA ALA A 33 -2.34 7.67 1.63
C ALA A 33 -2.49 8.66 0.46
N ASP A 34 -2.10 9.91 0.70
CA ASP A 34 -2.29 11.07 -0.18
C ASP A 34 -1.79 10.85 -1.61
N ASP A 35 -0.62 10.23 -1.77
CA ASP A 35 -0.04 10.00 -3.10
C ASP A 35 -0.87 9.04 -3.94
N LEU A 36 -1.45 8.00 -3.33
CA LEU A 36 -2.40 7.11 -4.01
C LEU A 36 -3.72 7.84 -4.30
N ARG A 37 -4.23 8.62 -3.33
CA ARG A 37 -5.48 9.39 -3.51
C ARG A 37 -5.36 10.35 -4.68
N VAL A 38 -4.30 11.14 -4.73
CA VAL A 38 -4.01 12.10 -5.80
C VAL A 38 -3.90 11.38 -7.15
N ALA A 39 -3.17 10.26 -7.23
CA ALA A 39 -3.02 9.54 -8.49
C ALA A 39 -4.35 8.97 -9.02
N VAL A 40 -5.17 8.38 -8.15
CA VAL A 40 -6.47 7.83 -8.53
C VAL A 40 -7.46 8.94 -8.89
N GLN A 41 -7.49 10.05 -8.13
CA GLN A 41 -8.39 11.17 -8.42
C GLN A 41 -8.00 11.96 -9.66
N SER A 42 -6.71 11.95 -10.04
CA SER A 42 -6.23 12.60 -11.27
C SER A 42 -6.75 11.92 -12.55
N ASP A 43 -7.24 10.69 -12.45
CA ASP A 43 -7.79 9.91 -13.54
C ASP A 43 -9.25 9.55 -13.27
N PRO A 44 -10.22 10.24 -13.90
CA PRO A 44 -11.65 10.03 -13.65
C PRO A 44 -12.11 8.58 -13.90
N GLU A 45 -11.49 7.88 -14.85
CA GLU A 45 -11.81 6.49 -15.14
C GLU A 45 -11.33 5.58 -14.00
N ALA A 46 -10.09 5.77 -13.55
CA ALA A 46 -9.53 5.03 -12.43
C ALA A 46 -10.32 5.28 -11.13
N LEU A 47 -10.74 6.53 -10.88
CA LEU A 47 -11.56 6.89 -9.73
C LEU A 47 -12.92 6.17 -9.75
N ALA A 48 -13.63 6.19 -10.88
CA ALA A 48 -14.92 5.50 -11.01
C ALA A 48 -14.78 3.98 -10.82
N LEU A 49 -13.68 3.38 -11.27
CA LEU A 49 -13.37 1.97 -11.06
C LEU A 49 -13.03 1.68 -9.59
N TRP A 50 -12.27 2.58 -8.95
CA TRP A 50 -11.89 2.48 -7.55
C TRP A 50 -13.10 2.55 -6.60
N GLU A 51 -14.06 3.43 -6.89
CA GLU A 51 -15.33 3.54 -6.16
C GLU A 51 -16.16 2.26 -6.27
N LYS A 52 -16.18 1.63 -7.46
CA LYS A 52 -16.88 0.36 -7.72
C LYS A 52 -16.23 -0.85 -7.06
N LEU A 53 -14.96 -0.78 -6.67
CA LEU A 53 -14.32 -1.88 -5.96
C LEU A 53 -15.01 -2.16 -4.63
N THR A 54 -14.92 -3.42 -4.17
CA THR A 54 -15.31 -3.74 -2.80
C THR A 54 -14.33 -3.07 -1.82
N PRO A 55 -14.75 -2.77 -0.58
CA PRO A 55 -13.84 -2.29 0.47
C PRO A 55 -12.60 -3.18 0.62
N LEU A 56 -12.77 -4.49 0.40
CA LEU A 56 -11.68 -5.46 0.43
C LEU A 56 -10.74 -5.30 -0.78
N GLY A 57 -11.25 -5.11 -1.99
CA GLY A 57 -10.42 -4.87 -3.18
C GLY A 57 -9.54 -3.63 -3.01
N ARG A 58 -10.11 -2.54 -2.51
CA ARG A 58 -9.35 -1.33 -2.15
C ARG A 58 -8.28 -1.61 -1.10
N ASN A 59 -8.63 -2.36 -0.05
CA ASN A 59 -7.70 -2.76 1.00
C ASN A 59 -6.47 -3.52 0.46
N GLU A 60 -6.66 -4.41 -0.52
CA GLU A 60 -5.57 -5.15 -1.15
C GLU A 60 -4.60 -4.23 -1.90
N PHE A 61 -5.11 -3.29 -2.69
CA PHE A 61 -4.28 -2.31 -3.40
C PHE A 61 -3.53 -1.38 -2.44
N ILE A 62 -4.21 -0.87 -1.41
CA ILE A 62 -3.59 0.02 -0.42
C ILE A 62 -2.47 -0.70 0.32
N CYS A 63 -2.74 -1.89 0.88
CA CYS A 63 -1.74 -2.68 1.59
C CYS A 63 -0.54 -3.03 0.70
N TRP A 64 -0.78 -3.32 -0.58
CA TRP A 64 0.28 -3.60 -1.54
C TRP A 64 1.14 -2.37 -1.83
N VAL A 65 0.55 -1.18 -2.00
CA VAL A 65 1.31 0.07 -2.19
C VAL A 65 2.11 0.42 -0.92
N GLU A 66 1.52 0.24 0.26
CA GLU A 66 2.18 0.50 1.56
C GLU A 66 3.32 -0.45 1.88
N ASP A 67 3.27 -1.71 1.43
CA ASP A 67 4.34 -2.67 1.64
C ASP A 67 5.66 -2.26 0.95
N ALA A 68 5.62 -1.34 -0.02
CA ALA A 68 6.80 -0.86 -0.71
C ALA A 68 7.70 0.00 0.19
N LYS A 69 8.82 -0.57 0.64
CA LYS A 69 9.82 0.12 1.46
C LYS A 69 10.61 1.22 0.75
N ARG A 70 10.68 1.17 -0.59
CA ARG A 70 11.42 2.13 -1.42
C ARG A 70 10.44 3.06 -2.13
N ALA A 71 10.67 4.36 -2.07
CA ALA A 71 9.83 5.36 -2.72
C ALA A 71 9.65 5.09 -4.23
N ALA A 72 10.72 4.73 -4.94
CA ALA A 72 10.66 4.41 -6.37
C ALA A 72 9.82 3.14 -6.69
N THR A 73 9.68 2.22 -5.74
CA THR A 73 8.80 1.06 -5.89
C THR A 73 7.36 1.43 -5.57
N ARG A 74 7.14 2.28 -4.57
CA ARG A 74 5.83 2.82 -4.22
C ARG A 74 5.19 3.55 -5.40
N GLN A 75 5.92 4.48 -6.00
CA GLN A 75 5.45 5.23 -7.18
C GLN A 75 5.08 4.30 -8.35
N ARG A 76 5.94 3.30 -8.64
CA ARG A 76 5.62 2.28 -9.66
C ARG A 76 4.37 1.48 -9.35
N ARG A 77 4.14 1.12 -8.08
CA ARG A 77 2.91 0.40 -7.67
C ARG A 77 1.67 1.28 -7.81
N ILE A 78 1.75 2.58 -7.52
CA ILE A 78 0.64 3.53 -7.69
C ILE A 78 0.23 3.64 -9.16
N VAL A 79 1.20 3.82 -10.06
CA VAL A 79 0.94 3.85 -11.51
C VAL A 79 0.28 2.53 -11.96
N ARG A 80 0.86 1.40 -11.54
CA ARG A 80 0.31 0.08 -11.87
C ARG A 80 -1.08 -0.16 -11.27
N THR A 81 -1.40 0.40 -10.10
CA THR A 81 -2.76 0.33 -9.57
C THR A 81 -3.74 0.96 -10.55
N CYS A 82 -3.44 2.14 -11.10
CA CYS A 82 -4.31 2.80 -12.07
C CYS A 82 -4.46 1.97 -13.36
N GLU A 83 -3.37 1.38 -13.86
CA GLU A 83 -3.40 0.47 -15.01
C GLU A 83 -4.24 -0.78 -14.73
N GLU A 84 -4.02 -1.44 -13.60
CA GLU A 84 -4.73 -2.67 -13.23
C GLU A 84 -6.22 -2.43 -12.99
N LEU A 85 -6.60 -1.25 -12.49
CA LEU A 85 -8.01 -0.86 -12.39
C LEU A 85 -8.66 -0.81 -13.77
N LYS A 86 -8.02 -0.17 -14.75
CA LYS A 86 -8.51 -0.07 -16.14
C LYS A 86 -8.57 -1.43 -16.84
N GLU A 87 -7.69 -2.36 -16.48
CA GLU A 87 -7.76 -3.75 -16.91
C GLU A 87 -8.89 -4.55 -16.22
N GLY A 88 -9.65 -3.93 -15.31
CA GLY A 88 -10.76 -4.56 -14.59
C GLY A 88 -10.32 -5.47 -13.44
N LYS A 89 -9.06 -5.36 -12.99
CA LYS A 89 -8.56 -6.18 -11.87
C LYS A 89 -9.06 -5.63 -10.55
N THR A 90 -9.57 -6.53 -9.73
CA THR A 90 -10.09 -6.22 -8.39
C THR A 90 -9.05 -6.40 -7.28
N ARG A 91 -7.87 -6.93 -7.62
CA ARG A 91 -6.73 -7.13 -6.72
C ARG A 91 -5.41 -6.99 -7.49
N PRO A 92 -4.30 -6.64 -6.81
CA PRO A 92 -3.01 -6.57 -7.47
C PRO A 92 -2.57 -7.94 -7.99
N SER A 93 -2.15 -8.00 -9.26
CA SER A 93 -1.87 -9.28 -9.95
C SER A 93 -0.69 -10.09 -9.38
N CYS A 94 0.27 -9.45 -8.70
CA CYS A 94 1.43 -10.11 -8.08
C CYS A 94 1.43 -10.00 -6.55
N TRP A 95 0.25 -9.95 -5.92
CA TRP A 95 0.10 -9.81 -4.47
C TRP A 95 -0.50 -11.05 -3.83
N ALA A 96 0.16 -11.57 -2.79
CA ALA A 96 -0.27 -12.77 -2.07
C ALA A 96 -1.51 -12.55 -1.17
N GLY A 97 -1.92 -11.29 -0.99
CA GLY A 97 -3.03 -10.89 -0.13
C GLY A 97 -2.57 -10.12 1.10
N CYS A 98 -3.44 -9.24 1.59
CA CYS A 98 -3.23 -8.44 2.78
C CYS A 98 -3.11 -9.34 4.02
N ILE A 99 -2.01 -9.17 4.75
CA ILE A 99 -1.71 -9.90 5.99
C ILE A 99 -2.47 -9.37 7.21
N HIS A 100 -3.16 -8.24 7.07
CA HIS A 100 -3.93 -7.59 8.14
C HIS A 100 -5.43 -7.88 8.04
N ARG A 101 -5.83 -8.81 7.16
CA ARG A 101 -7.22 -9.23 7.03
C ARG A 101 -7.73 -9.88 8.30
N THR A 102 -8.94 -9.49 8.71
CA THR A 102 -9.63 -10.06 9.87
C THR A 102 -10.42 -11.32 9.52
N ASP A 103 -10.80 -11.48 8.25
CA ASP A 103 -11.61 -12.62 7.78
C ASP A 103 -10.79 -13.90 7.57
N LYS A 104 -9.50 -13.77 7.25
CA LYS A 104 -8.63 -14.92 6.96
C LYS A 104 -7.25 -14.74 7.60
N PRO A 105 -6.79 -15.71 8.42
CA PRO A 105 -5.44 -15.66 8.95
C PRO A 105 -4.41 -15.78 7.81
N PRO A 106 -3.26 -15.10 7.93
CA PRO A 106 -2.15 -15.25 6.99
C PRO A 106 -1.74 -16.71 6.84
N SER A 107 -1.41 -17.13 5.62
CA SER A 107 -0.84 -18.47 5.41
C SER A 107 0.47 -18.64 6.18
N ARG A 108 0.88 -19.89 6.45
CA ARG A 108 2.13 -20.18 7.18
C ARG A 108 3.35 -19.49 6.59
N TRP A 109 3.42 -19.41 5.27
CA TRP A 109 4.50 -18.69 4.57
C TRP A 109 4.40 -17.18 4.74
N GLN A 110 3.20 -16.59 4.58
CA GLN A 110 2.99 -15.15 4.81
C GLN A 110 3.34 -14.75 6.25
N GLN A 111 2.93 -15.56 7.24
CA GLN A 111 3.27 -15.32 8.64
C GLN A 111 4.78 -15.29 8.86
N ALA A 112 5.49 -16.33 8.42
CA ALA A 112 6.93 -16.44 8.63
C ALA A 112 7.74 -15.34 7.90
N VAL A 113 7.36 -15.01 6.66
CA VAL A 113 8.16 -14.12 5.81
C VAL A 113 7.75 -12.66 5.94
N LEU A 114 6.44 -12.37 5.87
CA LEU A 114 5.93 -11.00 5.80
C LEU A 114 5.67 -10.39 7.18
N ILE A 115 5.29 -11.20 8.18
CA ILE A 115 5.06 -10.72 9.55
C ILE A 115 6.30 -10.91 10.41
N ASP A 116 6.69 -12.16 10.67
CA ASP A 116 7.80 -12.47 11.59
C ASP A 116 9.14 -11.97 11.04
N GLY A 117 9.33 -12.08 9.73
CA GLY A 117 10.49 -11.51 9.02
C GLY A 117 10.56 -9.99 9.09
N LYS A 118 9.42 -9.27 9.16
CA LYS A 118 9.41 -7.82 9.40
C LYS A 118 9.79 -7.49 10.85
N ARG A 119 9.26 -8.24 11.82
CA ARG A 119 9.58 -8.06 13.25
C ARG A 119 11.07 -8.23 13.53
N LYS A 120 11.73 -9.22 12.90
CA LYS A 120 13.19 -9.45 13.03
C LYS A 120 14.06 -8.35 12.41
N LYS A 121 13.51 -7.54 11.51
CA LYS A 121 14.23 -6.43 10.84
C LYS A 121 14.03 -5.07 11.52
N ALA A 122 13.13 -4.98 12.49
CA ALA A 122 13.03 -3.80 13.33
C ALA A 122 14.23 -3.81 14.31
N PRO A 123 14.98 -2.70 14.44
CA PRO A 123 16.09 -2.59 15.37
C PRO A 123 15.62 -2.69 16.83
#